data_AF-A0A9P6BDW9-F1
#
_entry.id   AF-A0A9P6BDW9-F1
#
_cell.length_a   1.000
_cell.length_b   1.000
_cell.length_c   1.000
_cell.angle_alpha   90.00
_cell.angle_beta   90.00
_cell.angle_gamma   90.00
#
_symmetry.space_group_name_H-M   'P 1'
#
loop_
_entity.id
_entity.type
_entity.pdbx_description
1 polymer ?
#
loop_
_entity_poly.entity_id
_entity_poly.type
_entity_poly.pdbx_seq_one_letter_code
_entity_poly.pdbx_strand_id
1 'polypeptide(L)'
;MSENAYIVKDTPDKGKSMFAARDIKRGELIIAESPLVYIPEHNEAESIRAVEALSKKNKKYFYALHSVYSEDEMSLIYGIVRTNAFPLGPDSPDSAVYRVISRINHSCVPNVKHKWNPTTGKEHVTAIKDIPEGSEILTAYQSPLKTRAERHHALRAFRFQCQCPLCTSETSDEYDMAIKRIEVCSKLIETACAANRPRDSITYVREVLALYDKIGASGKTPYYYDGFQICAMYSNFDLAQEWADRLLQSCISEEGVGSRDYAKFLAYML
;
A
#
# COMPACT_ATOMS: atom_id res chain seq x y z
N MET A 1 -24.13 12.48 -15.56
CA MET A 1 -23.57 12.70 -14.21
C MET A 1 -23.01 11.36 -13.79
N SER A 2 -21.70 11.21 -13.64
CA SER A 2 -21.14 9.92 -13.23
C SER A 2 -21.63 9.62 -11.81
N GLU A 3 -22.33 8.51 -11.62
CA GLU A 3 -22.66 8.02 -10.28
C GLU A 3 -21.39 7.92 -9.45
N ASN A 4 -21.46 8.39 -8.21
CA ASN A 4 -20.35 8.36 -7.27
C ASN A 4 -19.86 6.92 -7.13
N ALA A 5 -18.55 6.66 -7.22
CA ALA A 5 -18.02 5.28 -7.23
C ALA A 5 -18.24 4.55 -5.89
N TYR A 6 -18.47 5.29 -4.81
CA TYR A 6 -18.55 4.76 -3.46
C TYR A 6 -19.64 5.43 -2.61
N ILE A 7 -20.00 4.74 -1.54
CA ILE A 7 -20.86 5.23 -0.45
C ILE A 7 -20.23 4.85 0.89
N VAL A 8 -20.34 5.73 1.90
CA VAL A 8 -19.90 5.46 3.27
C VAL A 8 -21.12 5.23 4.14
N LYS A 9 -21.15 4.11 4.87
CA LYS A 9 -22.27 3.71 5.74
C LYS A 9 -21.76 3.42 7.15
N ASP A 10 -22.65 3.58 8.13
CA ASP A 10 -22.40 3.07 9.48
C ASP A 10 -22.52 1.53 9.49
N THR A 11 -21.65 0.88 10.26
CA THR A 11 -21.57 -0.57 10.40
C THR A 11 -21.48 -0.93 11.89
N PRO A 12 -22.24 -1.93 12.38
CA PRO A 12 -22.30 -2.25 13.82
C PRO A 12 -20.95 -2.56 14.48
N ASP A 13 -20.04 -3.17 13.73
CA ASP A 13 -18.75 -3.71 14.20
C ASP A 13 -17.55 -2.80 13.91
N LYS A 14 -17.58 -2.02 12.82
CA LYS A 14 -16.45 -1.18 12.36
C LYS A 14 -16.68 0.33 12.48
N GLY A 15 -17.83 0.75 13.01
CA GLY A 15 -18.22 2.15 13.05
C GLY A 15 -18.66 2.66 11.68
N LYS A 16 -17.72 2.97 10.77
CA LYS A 16 -18.02 3.35 9.38
C LYS A 16 -17.20 2.53 8.40
N SER A 17 -17.81 2.22 7.26
CA SER A 17 -17.18 1.46 6.18
C SER A 17 -17.51 2.08 4.82
N MET A 18 -16.58 1.96 3.87
CA MET A 18 -16.77 2.41 2.49
C MET A 18 -17.17 1.21 1.61
N PHE A 19 -18.18 1.39 0.76
CA PHE A 19 -18.67 0.36 -0.15
C PHE A 19 -18.70 0.88 -1.59
N ALA A 20 -18.48 0.00 -2.56
CA ALA A 20 -18.69 0.29 -3.96
C ALA A 20 -20.17 0.59 -4.22
N ALA A 21 -20.47 1.71 -4.86
CA ALA A 21 -21.83 2.12 -5.18
C ALA A 21 -22.27 1.70 -6.59
N ARG A 22 -21.33 1.12 -7.35
CA ARG A 22 -21.48 0.49 -8.65
C ARG A 22 -20.29 -0.45 -8.85
N ASP A 23 -20.28 -1.20 -9.94
CA ASP A 23 -19.08 -1.92 -10.35
C ASP A 23 -17.91 -0.95 -10.60
N ILE A 24 -16.74 -1.28 -10.05
CA ILE A 24 -15.48 -0.55 -10.22
C ILE A 24 -14.48 -1.48 -10.89
N LYS A 25 -13.85 -1.02 -11.98
CA LYS A 25 -12.86 -1.82 -12.70
C LYS A 25 -11.47 -1.70 -12.11
N ARG A 26 -10.66 -2.76 -12.22
CA ARG A 26 -9.24 -2.73 -11.89
C ARG A 26 -8.56 -1.54 -12.60
N GLY A 27 -7.77 -0.78 -11.85
CA GLY A 27 -7.06 0.40 -12.33
C GLY A 27 -7.87 1.69 -12.28
N GLU A 28 -9.17 1.63 -11.95
CA GLU A 28 -10.02 2.80 -11.86
C GLU A 28 -9.70 3.65 -10.62
N LEU A 29 -9.61 4.98 -10.81
CA LEU A 29 -9.47 5.96 -9.73
C LEU A 29 -10.82 6.13 -9.03
N ILE A 30 -10.91 5.73 -7.77
CA ILE A 30 -12.14 5.78 -6.97
C ILE A 30 -12.31 7.17 -6.35
N ILE A 31 -11.23 7.70 -5.77
CA ILE A 31 -11.21 9.02 -5.15
C ILE A 31 -9.80 9.62 -5.21
N ALA A 32 -9.74 10.92 -5.46
CA ALA A 32 -8.56 11.75 -5.26
C ALA A 32 -8.90 12.87 -4.27
N GLU A 33 -8.40 12.79 -3.04
CA GLU A 33 -8.77 13.70 -1.94
C GLU A 33 -7.56 14.54 -1.48
N SER A 34 -7.74 15.85 -1.33
CA SER A 34 -6.75 16.69 -0.67
C SER A 34 -6.76 16.45 0.84
N PRO A 35 -5.61 16.58 1.54
CA PRO A 35 -5.56 16.49 3.00
C PRO A 35 -6.63 17.34 3.68
N LEU A 36 -7.38 16.74 4.62
CA LEU A 36 -8.19 17.52 5.55
C LEU A 36 -7.29 18.26 6.55
N VAL A 37 -6.24 17.56 6.99
CA VAL A 37 -5.18 18.08 7.87
C VAL A 37 -3.85 17.59 7.34
N TYR A 38 -2.93 18.51 7.11
CA TYR A 38 -1.51 18.21 6.84
C TYR A 38 -0.73 18.36 8.15
N ILE A 39 0.12 17.38 8.46
CA ILE A 39 0.90 17.34 9.69
C ILE A 39 2.37 17.19 9.29
N PRO A 40 3.17 18.27 9.39
CA PRO A 40 4.61 18.17 9.21
C PRO A 40 5.20 17.34 10.36
N GLU A 41 6.24 16.56 10.07
CA GLU A 41 7.01 15.80 11.06
C GLU A 41 6.12 15.07 12.08
N HIS A 42 5.42 14.00 11.68
CA HIS A 42 4.33 13.36 12.44
C HIS A 42 4.56 13.28 13.97
N ASN A 43 4.00 14.25 14.71
CA ASN A 43 4.10 14.34 16.16
C ASN A 43 2.87 15.05 16.77
N GLU A 44 2.73 14.95 18.10
CA GLU A 44 1.58 15.49 18.82
C GLU A 44 1.48 17.02 18.74
N ALA A 45 2.59 17.73 18.90
CA ALA A 45 2.60 19.19 18.89
C ALA A 45 2.17 19.76 17.53
N GLU A 46 2.67 19.17 16.43
CA GLU A 46 2.26 19.55 15.07
C GLU A 46 0.81 19.14 14.76
N SER A 47 0.36 18.00 15.30
CA SER A 47 -1.03 17.58 15.18
C SER A 47 -2.00 18.59 15.80
N ILE A 48 -1.70 19.06 17.01
CA ILE A 48 -2.50 20.06 17.71
C ILE A 48 -2.51 21.37 16.92
N ARG A 49 -1.33 21.89 16.53
CA ARG A 49 -1.22 23.13 15.74
C ARG A 49 -2.03 23.06 14.45
N ALA A 50 -1.88 21.98 13.69
CA ALA A 50 -2.55 21.81 12.40
C ALA A 50 -4.08 21.74 12.55
N VAL A 51 -4.57 21.03 13.57
CA VAL A 51 -6.02 20.91 13.82
C VAL A 51 -6.62 22.19 14.37
N GLU A 52 -5.91 22.92 15.23
CA GLU A 52 -6.36 24.20 15.77
C GLU A 52 -6.53 25.27 14.69
N ALA A 53 -5.69 25.24 13.65
CA ALA A 53 -5.75 26.13 12.49
C ALA A 53 -6.93 25.84 11.53
N LEU A 54 -7.61 24.70 11.67
CA LEU A 54 -8.74 24.36 10.81
C LEU A 54 -9.94 25.28 11.01
N SER A 55 -10.70 25.49 9.92
CA SER A 55 -12.02 26.10 9.99
C SER A 55 -12.98 25.30 10.89
N LYS A 56 -14.01 25.96 11.46
CA LYS A 56 -15.04 25.28 12.27
C LYS A 56 -15.68 24.07 11.54
N LYS A 57 -15.89 24.21 10.22
CA LYS A 57 -16.41 23.14 9.37
C LYS A 57 -15.45 21.95 9.29
N ASN A 58 -14.16 22.19 9.08
CA ASN A 58 -13.17 21.13 8.97
C ASN A 58 -12.88 20.46 10.32
N LYS A 59 -12.90 21.21 11.43
CA LYS A 59 -12.86 20.63 12.78
C LYS A 59 -13.99 19.63 13.01
N LYS A 60 -15.22 19.94 12.57
CA LYS A 60 -16.35 18.99 12.66
C LYS A 60 -16.07 17.69 11.91
N TYR A 61 -15.45 17.74 10.73
CA TYR A 61 -15.08 16.53 10.00
C TYR A 61 -13.96 15.75 10.70
N PHE A 62 -12.96 16.46 11.24
CA PHE A 62 -11.84 15.86 11.95
C PHE A 62 -12.32 15.13 13.23
N TYR A 63 -13.09 15.81 14.09
CA TYR A 63 -13.60 15.22 15.34
C TYR A 63 -14.67 14.12 15.11
N ALA A 64 -15.17 13.95 13.89
CA ALA A 64 -16.02 12.83 13.55
C ALA A 64 -15.23 11.54 13.25
N LEU A 65 -13.90 11.62 13.11
CA LEU A 65 -13.03 10.45 12.92
C LEU A 65 -12.86 9.69 14.23
N HIS A 66 -12.59 8.40 14.13
CA HIS A 66 -12.44 7.53 15.29
C HIS A 66 -11.03 7.68 15.89
N SER A 67 -10.92 7.73 17.22
CA SER A 67 -9.67 7.49 17.94
C SER A 67 -9.77 6.13 18.62
N VAL A 68 -8.76 5.28 18.43
CA VAL A 68 -8.65 4.05 19.21
C VAL A 68 -8.02 4.29 20.59
N TYR A 69 -7.38 5.43 20.80
CA TYR A 69 -6.65 5.81 22.03
C TYR A 69 -7.57 6.57 23.00
N SER A 70 -7.42 6.31 24.30
CA SER A 70 -8.11 7.07 25.35
C SER A 70 -7.38 8.38 25.69
N GLU A 71 -8.08 9.30 26.35
CA GLU A 71 -7.51 10.59 26.79
C GLU A 71 -6.40 10.44 27.85
N ASP A 72 -6.37 9.32 28.57
CA ASP A 72 -5.29 9.01 29.53
C ASP A 72 -3.96 8.65 28.83
N GLU A 73 -4.02 8.21 27.57
CA GLU A 73 -2.84 7.80 26.81
C GLU A 73 -2.23 8.95 26.00
N MET A 74 -3.07 9.86 25.49
CA MET A 74 -2.69 11.04 24.72
C MET A 74 -3.87 11.98 24.49
N SER A 75 -3.61 13.18 23.98
CA SER A 75 -4.69 14.08 23.59
C SER A 75 -5.62 13.44 22.55
N LEU A 76 -6.92 13.77 22.62
CA LEU A 76 -7.91 13.33 21.63
C LEU A 76 -7.49 13.66 20.18
N ILE A 77 -6.89 14.84 19.98
CA ILE A 77 -6.39 15.25 18.66
C ILE A 77 -5.34 14.25 18.17
N TYR A 78 -4.33 13.96 19.00
CA TYR A 78 -3.27 13.06 18.58
C TYR A 78 -3.75 11.62 18.46
N GLY A 79 -4.68 11.17 19.30
CA GLY A 79 -5.34 9.86 19.17
C GLY A 79 -6.05 9.70 17.82
N ILE A 80 -6.80 10.72 17.38
CA ILE A 80 -7.43 10.73 16.05
C ILE A 80 -6.36 10.71 14.95
N VAL A 81 -5.33 11.56 15.04
CA VAL A 81 -4.24 11.59 14.04
C VAL A 81 -3.57 10.22 13.92
N ARG A 82 -3.12 9.63 15.03
CA ARG A 82 -2.43 8.33 15.04
C ARG A 82 -3.28 7.19 14.51
N THR A 83 -4.62 7.30 14.60
CA THR A 83 -5.54 6.29 14.08
C THR A 83 -5.79 6.44 12.57
N ASN A 84 -5.73 7.67 12.03
CA ASN A 84 -6.31 7.98 10.71
C ASN A 84 -5.32 8.56 9.69
N ALA A 85 -4.10 8.90 10.11
CA ALA A 85 -3.12 9.56 9.25
C ALA A 85 -2.42 8.58 8.31
N PHE A 86 -2.13 9.05 7.10
CA PHE A 86 -1.34 8.35 6.09
C PHE A 86 -0.03 9.11 5.86
N PRO A 87 1.10 8.40 5.68
CA PRO A 87 2.34 9.04 5.26
C PRO A 87 2.20 9.60 3.84
N LEU A 88 2.82 10.75 3.56
CA LEU A 88 2.78 11.39 2.24
C LEU A 88 3.83 10.82 1.27
N GLY A 89 3.88 9.49 1.20
CA GLY A 89 4.87 8.72 0.45
C GLY A 89 5.75 7.84 1.36
N PRO A 90 6.54 6.90 0.80
CA PRO A 90 7.25 5.87 1.56
C PRO A 90 8.23 6.42 2.61
N ASP A 91 8.92 7.51 2.31
CA ASP A 91 9.98 8.08 3.15
C ASP A 91 9.63 9.47 3.71
N SER A 92 8.36 9.86 3.62
CA SER A 92 7.91 11.17 4.08
C SER A 92 7.82 11.18 5.62
N PRO A 93 8.49 12.12 6.32
CA PRO A 93 8.24 12.35 7.75
C PRO A 93 6.87 13.00 7.98
N ASP A 94 6.29 13.56 6.93
CA ASP A 94 5.00 14.25 6.94
C ASP A 94 3.86 13.27 6.68
N SER A 95 2.70 13.61 7.25
CA SER A 95 1.50 12.80 7.14
C SER A 95 0.26 13.67 6.94
N ALA A 96 -0.84 13.02 6.55
CA ALA A 96 -2.11 13.70 6.40
C ALA A 96 -3.28 12.85 6.88
N VAL A 97 -4.29 13.53 7.42
CA VAL A 97 -5.60 12.95 7.73
C VAL A 97 -6.58 13.39 6.64
N TYR A 98 -7.48 12.50 6.25
CA TYR A 98 -8.45 12.72 5.19
C TYR A 98 -9.88 12.59 5.70
N ARG A 99 -10.84 13.25 5.06
CA ARG A 99 -12.24 13.19 5.52
C ARG A 99 -12.89 11.86 5.11
N VAL A 100 -12.65 11.41 3.88
CA VAL A 100 -13.28 10.22 3.30
C VAL A 100 -12.31 9.05 3.23
N ILE A 101 -11.07 9.28 2.79
CA ILE A 101 -10.07 8.21 2.65
C ILE A 101 -9.77 7.53 4.00
N SER A 102 -9.76 8.28 5.11
CA SER A 102 -9.59 7.72 6.47
C SER A 102 -10.77 6.86 6.95
N ARG A 103 -11.80 6.61 6.13
CA ARG A 103 -12.93 5.70 6.42
C ARG A 103 -12.79 4.32 5.74
N ILE A 104 -11.75 4.12 4.95
CA ILE A 104 -11.51 2.84 4.26
C ILE A 104 -10.91 1.87 5.26
N ASN A 105 -11.58 0.74 5.50
CA ASN A 105 -11.15 -0.25 6.48
C ASN A 105 -10.02 -1.15 5.98
N HIS A 106 -9.42 -1.88 6.94
CA HIS A 106 -8.31 -2.79 6.65
C HIS A 106 -8.74 -4.16 6.11
N SER A 107 -7.97 -4.67 5.15
CA SER A 107 -7.83 -6.08 4.83
C SER A 107 -6.37 -6.40 4.48
N CYS A 108 -5.87 -7.58 4.87
CA CYS A 108 -4.57 -8.07 4.39
C CYS A 108 -4.62 -8.52 2.91
N VAL A 109 -5.82 -8.61 2.32
CA VAL A 109 -6.06 -8.86 0.88
C VAL A 109 -6.86 -7.70 0.29
N PRO A 110 -6.31 -6.48 0.31
CA PRO A 110 -7.05 -5.26 -0.06
C PRO A 110 -7.54 -5.30 -1.51
N ASN A 111 -8.52 -4.46 -1.83
CA ASN A 111 -9.00 -4.25 -3.19
C ASN A 111 -8.69 -2.87 -3.75
N VAL A 112 -8.08 -1.99 -2.94
CA VAL A 112 -7.54 -0.71 -3.37
C VAL A 112 -6.11 -0.50 -2.87
N LYS A 113 -5.41 0.43 -3.51
CA LYS A 113 -4.12 0.97 -3.06
C LYS A 113 -4.18 2.48 -2.94
N HIS A 114 -3.32 3.00 -2.07
CA HIS A 114 -3.13 4.42 -1.80
C HIS A 114 -1.83 4.87 -2.48
N LYS A 115 -1.85 6.06 -3.07
CA LYS A 115 -0.68 6.69 -3.67
C LYS A 115 -0.79 8.19 -3.52
N TRP A 116 0.15 8.77 -2.77
CA TRP A 116 0.32 10.22 -2.72
C TRP A 116 0.80 10.74 -4.08
N ASN A 117 0.09 11.73 -4.62
CA ASN A 117 0.49 12.44 -5.82
C ASN A 117 1.06 13.81 -5.42
N PRO A 118 2.40 13.99 -5.42
CA PRO A 118 3.02 15.25 -5.01
C PRO A 118 2.76 16.39 -6.00
N THR A 119 2.46 16.09 -7.27
CA THR A 119 2.13 17.10 -8.27
C THR A 119 0.77 17.73 -8.01
N THR A 120 -0.22 16.94 -7.60
CA THR A 120 -1.57 17.44 -7.33
C THR A 120 -1.82 17.75 -5.85
N GLY A 121 -0.95 17.30 -4.95
CA GLY A 121 -1.15 17.39 -3.50
C GLY A 121 -2.38 16.62 -3.02
N LYS A 122 -2.61 15.43 -3.60
CA LYS A 122 -3.78 14.59 -3.32
C LYS A 122 -3.39 13.14 -3.11
N GLU A 123 -4.14 12.47 -2.24
CA GLU A 123 -4.08 11.03 -2.08
C GLU A 123 -5.01 10.38 -3.09
N HIS A 124 -4.48 9.45 -3.89
CA HIS A 124 -5.24 8.71 -4.89
C HIS A 124 -5.55 7.31 -4.36
N VAL A 125 -6.82 6.94 -4.35
CA VAL A 125 -7.27 5.57 -4.08
C VAL A 125 -7.69 4.92 -5.38
N THR A 126 -6.98 3.88 -5.78
CA THR A 126 -7.17 3.18 -7.06
C THR A 126 -7.51 1.72 -6.82
N ALA A 127 -8.46 1.17 -7.57
CA ALA A 127 -8.80 -0.24 -7.52
C ALA A 127 -7.64 -1.11 -8.05
N ILE A 128 -7.26 -2.16 -7.31
CA ILE A 128 -6.23 -3.13 -7.73
C ILE A 128 -6.81 -4.44 -8.28
N LYS A 129 -8.14 -4.59 -8.18
CA LYS A 129 -8.94 -5.66 -8.78
C LYS A 129 -10.34 -5.11 -9.07
N ASP A 130 -11.12 -5.83 -9.87
CA ASP A 130 -12.54 -5.50 -10.05
C ASP A 130 -13.26 -5.58 -8.69
N ILE A 131 -14.11 -4.59 -8.41
CA ILE A 131 -14.89 -4.49 -7.16
C ILE A 131 -16.37 -4.45 -7.55
N PRO A 132 -17.14 -5.52 -7.32
CA PRO A 132 -18.57 -5.53 -7.59
C PRO A 132 -19.32 -4.51 -6.74
N GLU A 133 -20.42 -3.98 -7.26
CA GLU A 133 -21.36 -3.14 -6.50
C GLU A 133 -21.71 -3.76 -5.14
N GLY A 134 -21.77 -2.93 -4.10
CA GLY A 134 -22.09 -3.35 -2.73
C GLY A 134 -20.94 -3.98 -1.96
N SER A 135 -19.81 -4.31 -2.61
CA SER A 135 -18.62 -4.83 -1.93
C SER A 135 -17.94 -3.75 -1.09
N GLU A 136 -17.37 -4.12 0.05
CA GLU A 136 -16.59 -3.20 0.88
C GLU A 136 -15.28 -2.82 0.16
N ILE A 137 -14.94 -1.53 0.17
CA ILE A 137 -13.67 -1.00 -0.31
C ILE A 137 -12.67 -1.06 0.86
N LEU A 138 -11.58 -1.79 0.66
CA LEU A 138 -10.65 -2.23 1.71
C LEU A 138 -9.21 -1.97 1.29
N THR A 139 -8.44 -1.40 2.22
CA THR A 139 -7.02 -1.05 2.05
C THR A 139 -6.12 -1.83 3.01
N ALA A 140 -4.81 -1.77 2.80
CA ALA A 140 -3.81 -2.31 3.72
C ALA A 140 -3.28 -1.19 4.63
N TYR A 141 -3.52 -1.27 5.94
CA TYR A 141 -2.92 -0.35 6.93
C TYR A 141 -1.44 -0.65 7.17
N GLN A 142 -1.00 -1.82 6.70
CA GLN A 142 0.34 -2.35 6.86
C GLN A 142 0.65 -3.27 5.66
N SER A 143 1.93 -3.49 5.37
CA SER A 143 2.35 -4.32 4.24
C SER A 143 1.85 -5.78 4.36
N PRO A 144 1.03 -6.27 3.43
CA PRO A 144 0.54 -7.64 3.48
C PRO A 144 1.64 -8.70 3.27
N LEU A 145 2.84 -8.30 2.82
CA LEU A 145 4.02 -9.14 2.62
C LEU A 145 4.75 -9.43 3.94
N LYS A 146 3.98 -9.92 4.91
CA LYS A 146 4.41 -10.27 6.27
C LYS A 146 3.69 -11.54 6.69
N THR A 147 4.29 -12.30 7.61
CA THR A 147 3.62 -13.46 8.21
C THR A 147 2.37 -13.04 8.98
N ARG A 148 1.43 -13.96 9.23
CA ARG A 148 0.22 -13.69 9.99
C ARG A 148 0.54 -13.05 11.35
N ALA A 149 1.51 -13.61 12.06
CA ALA A 149 1.92 -13.09 13.36
C ALA A 149 2.39 -11.63 13.28
N GLU A 150 3.21 -11.30 12.28
CA GLU A 150 3.72 -9.94 12.06
C GLU A 150 2.62 -8.97 11.60
N ARG A 151 1.70 -9.40 10.72
CA ARG A 151 0.54 -8.60 10.32
C ARG A 151 -0.32 -8.26 11.54
N HIS A 152 -0.66 -9.26 12.36
CA HIS A 152 -1.43 -9.05 13.59
C HIS A 152 -0.68 -8.17 14.59
N HIS A 153 0.64 -8.33 14.74
CA HIS A 153 1.47 -7.46 15.57
C HIS A 153 1.36 -6.00 15.14
N ALA A 154 1.54 -5.72 13.84
CA ALA A 154 1.47 -4.37 13.29
C ALA A 154 0.07 -3.74 13.48
N LEU A 155 -0.98 -4.54 13.38
CA LEU A 155 -2.36 -4.08 13.55
C LEU A 155 -2.76 -3.82 15.00
N ARG A 156 -1.97 -4.21 16.01
CA ARG A 156 -2.29 -3.93 17.43
C ARG A 156 -2.43 -2.43 17.72
N ALA A 157 -1.71 -1.59 16.98
CA ALA A 157 -1.83 -0.13 17.06
C ALA A 157 -3.24 0.38 16.71
N PHE A 158 -4.05 -0.41 16.01
CA PHE A 158 -5.42 -0.08 15.61
C PHE A 158 -6.49 -0.79 16.47
N ARG A 159 -6.08 -1.56 17.50
CA ARG A 159 -6.97 -2.18 18.50
C ARG A 159 -8.12 -3.03 17.93
N PHE A 160 -7.90 -3.66 16.78
CA PHE A 160 -8.82 -4.67 16.24
C PHE A 160 -8.07 -5.95 15.85
N GLN A 161 -8.81 -7.05 15.78
CA GLN A 161 -8.29 -8.31 15.23
C GLN A 161 -8.77 -8.45 13.79
N CYS A 162 -7.82 -8.55 12.83
CA CYS A 162 -8.18 -8.76 11.43
C CYS A 162 -8.81 -10.13 11.22
N GLN A 163 -9.97 -10.14 10.56
CA GLN A 163 -10.73 -11.35 10.19
C GLN A 163 -10.84 -11.51 8.66
N CYS A 164 -9.94 -10.88 7.89
CA CYS A 164 -9.95 -11.02 6.43
C CYS A 164 -9.65 -12.47 6.01
N PRO A 165 -10.00 -12.88 4.78
CA PRO A 165 -9.80 -14.26 4.31
C PRO A 165 -8.37 -14.80 4.51
N LEU A 166 -7.34 -13.96 4.34
CA LEU A 166 -5.97 -14.39 4.57
C LEU A 166 -5.64 -14.66 6.05
N CYS A 167 -6.30 -13.95 6.98
CA CYS A 167 -6.09 -14.15 8.42
C CYS A 167 -6.96 -15.26 9.02
N THR A 168 -7.98 -15.73 8.31
CA THR A 168 -8.90 -16.79 8.78
C THR A 168 -8.76 -18.09 8.00
N SER A 169 -8.14 -18.08 6.82
CA SER A 169 -7.91 -19.26 5.98
C SER A 169 -6.85 -20.21 6.57
N GLU A 170 -7.04 -21.49 6.30
CA GLU A 170 -6.04 -22.56 6.51
C GLU A 170 -4.79 -22.36 5.64
N THR A 171 -4.92 -21.69 4.49
CA THR A 171 -3.79 -21.36 3.60
C THR A 171 -2.86 -20.27 4.14
N SER A 172 -3.16 -19.70 5.32
CA SER A 172 -2.28 -18.71 5.95
C SER A 172 -0.89 -19.27 6.23
N ASP A 173 -0.76 -20.56 6.51
CA ASP A 173 0.53 -21.19 6.77
C ASP A 173 1.38 -21.28 5.50
N GLU A 174 0.76 -21.61 4.36
CA GLU A 174 1.44 -21.60 3.06
C GLU A 174 1.89 -20.19 2.66
N TYR A 175 1.05 -19.18 2.92
CA TYR A 175 1.40 -17.78 2.70
C TYR A 175 2.61 -17.40 3.56
N ASP A 176 2.58 -17.74 4.85
CA ASP A 176 3.67 -17.42 5.78
C ASP A 176 4.98 -18.13 5.39
N MET A 177 4.92 -19.37 4.90
CA MET A 177 6.07 -20.09 4.34
C MET A 177 6.64 -19.39 3.10
N ALA A 178 5.77 -18.93 2.20
CA ALA A 178 6.18 -18.19 1.01
C ALA A 178 6.86 -16.86 1.39
N ILE A 179 6.31 -16.11 2.35
CA ILE A 179 6.93 -14.87 2.85
C ILE A 179 8.32 -15.13 3.42
N LYS A 180 8.48 -16.14 4.28
CA LYS A 180 9.79 -16.51 4.84
C LYS A 180 10.78 -16.89 3.74
N ARG A 181 10.31 -17.62 2.72
CA ARG A 181 11.18 -18.01 1.60
C ARG A 181 11.57 -16.80 0.74
N ILE A 182 10.65 -15.88 0.48
CA ILE A 182 10.95 -14.61 -0.21
C ILE A 182 12.03 -13.83 0.53
N GLU A 183 11.95 -13.73 1.86
CA GLU A 183 12.96 -13.02 2.66
C GLU A 183 14.34 -13.70 2.54
N VAL A 184 14.39 -15.03 2.62
CA VAL A 184 15.62 -15.80 2.44
C VAL A 184 16.19 -15.60 1.04
N CYS A 185 15.38 -15.75 -0.01
CA CYS A 185 15.83 -15.56 -1.39
C CYS A 185 16.31 -14.14 -1.64
N SER A 186 15.66 -13.11 -1.07
CA SER A 186 16.11 -11.71 -1.20
C SER A 186 17.53 -11.53 -0.65
N LYS A 187 17.85 -12.07 0.53
CA LYS A 187 19.21 -12.05 1.09
C LYS A 187 20.20 -12.87 0.26
N LEU A 188 19.75 -13.99 -0.32
CA LEU A 188 20.57 -14.83 -1.18
C LEU A 188 20.89 -14.17 -2.52
N ILE A 189 20.00 -13.34 -3.08
CA ILE A 189 20.27 -12.52 -4.27
C ILE A 189 21.45 -11.60 -3.99
N GLU A 190 21.39 -10.81 -2.91
CA GLU A 190 22.48 -9.89 -2.51
C GLU A 190 23.80 -10.64 -2.30
N THR A 191 23.76 -11.75 -1.55
CA THR A 191 24.94 -12.56 -1.25
C THR A 191 25.54 -13.18 -2.51
N ALA A 192 24.72 -13.68 -3.44
CA ALA A 192 25.17 -14.25 -4.69
C ALA A 192 25.76 -13.20 -5.63
N CYS A 193 25.17 -12.00 -5.69
CA CYS A 193 25.73 -10.86 -6.43
C CYS A 193 27.10 -10.47 -5.88
N ALA A 194 27.23 -10.29 -4.55
CA ALA A 194 28.50 -9.96 -3.91
C ALA A 194 29.57 -11.04 -4.12
N ALA A 195 29.17 -12.31 -4.20
CA ALA A 195 30.04 -13.44 -4.47
C ALA A 195 30.32 -13.70 -5.97
N ASN A 196 29.86 -12.81 -6.86
CA ASN A 196 30.03 -12.93 -8.31
C ASN A 196 29.39 -14.20 -8.92
N ARG A 197 28.23 -14.62 -8.41
CA ARG A 197 27.46 -15.82 -8.83
C ARG A 197 26.13 -15.46 -9.51
N PRO A 198 26.14 -14.89 -10.73
CA PRO A 198 24.92 -14.37 -11.38
C PRO A 198 23.84 -15.42 -11.64
N ARG A 199 24.22 -16.65 -11.96
CA ARG A 199 23.25 -17.73 -12.21
C ARG A 199 22.42 -18.03 -10.97
N ASP A 200 23.05 -17.99 -9.80
CA ASP A 200 22.36 -18.21 -8.53
C ASP A 200 21.46 -17.02 -8.21
N SER A 201 21.95 -15.78 -8.38
CA SER A 201 21.14 -14.56 -8.21
C SER A 201 19.86 -14.59 -9.06
N ILE A 202 19.99 -14.89 -10.36
CA ILE A 202 18.83 -15.00 -11.27
C ILE A 202 17.88 -16.15 -10.86
N THR A 203 18.42 -17.26 -10.37
CA THR A 203 17.61 -18.38 -9.88
C THR A 203 16.76 -17.95 -8.69
N TYR A 204 17.35 -17.22 -7.73
CA TYR A 204 16.61 -16.70 -6.57
C TYR A 204 15.60 -15.62 -6.96
N VAL A 205 15.93 -14.72 -7.91
CA VAL A 205 14.96 -13.75 -8.46
C VAL A 205 13.73 -14.45 -9.03
N ARG A 206 13.94 -15.49 -9.87
CA ARG A 206 12.84 -16.27 -10.46
C ARG A 206 12.01 -16.98 -9.39
N GLU A 207 12.65 -17.51 -8.36
CA GLU A 207 11.95 -18.15 -7.24
C GLU A 207 11.08 -17.15 -6.48
N VAL A 208 11.60 -15.96 -6.18
CA VAL A 208 10.81 -14.89 -5.54
C VAL A 208 9.60 -14.55 -6.38
N LEU A 209 9.75 -14.33 -7.68
CA LEU A 209 8.64 -13.99 -8.57
C LEU A 209 7.57 -15.08 -8.60
N ALA A 210 7.98 -16.36 -8.65
CA ALA A 210 7.07 -17.50 -8.58
C ALA A 210 6.31 -17.55 -7.24
N LEU A 211 6.96 -17.19 -6.12
CA LEU A 211 6.32 -17.11 -4.82
C LEU A 211 5.31 -15.95 -4.74
N TYR A 212 5.64 -14.79 -5.32
CA TYR A 212 4.68 -13.68 -5.45
C TYR A 212 3.45 -14.10 -6.27
N ASP A 213 3.65 -14.82 -7.38
CA ASP A 213 2.54 -15.39 -8.17
C ASP A 213 1.70 -16.37 -7.36
N LYS A 214 2.35 -17.28 -6.62
CA LYS A 214 1.67 -18.28 -5.77
C LYS A 214 0.76 -17.61 -4.74
N ILE A 215 1.20 -16.52 -4.12
CA ILE A 215 0.43 -15.82 -3.08
C ILE A 215 -0.44 -14.68 -3.61
N GLY A 216 -0.45 -14.46 -4.94
CA GLY A 216 -1.21 -13.38 -5.57
C GLY A 216 -0.78 -11.97 -5.14
N ALA A 217 0.50 -11.79 -4.79
CA ALA A 217 1.04 -10.51 -4.33
C ALA A 217 1.44 -9.59 -5.49
N SER A 218 1.23 -8.29 -5.29
CA SER A 218 1.83 -7.21 -6.08
C SER A 218 3.16 -6.75 -5.47
N GLY A 219 3.90 -5.90 -6.17
CA GLY A 219 5.19 -5.35 -5.72
C GLY A 219 6.39 -6.09 -6.30
N LYS A 220 6.26 -6.60 -7.54
CA LYS A 220 7.31 -7.39 -8.21
C LYS A 220 8.36 -6.54 -8.91
N THR A 221 8.08 -5.25 -9.12
CA THR A 221 8.93 -4.32 -9.87
C THR A 221 10.41 -4.34 -9.43
N PRO A 222 10.75 -4.34 -8.11
CA PRO A 222 12.14 -4.40 -7.69
C PRO A 222 12.90 -5.65 -8.17
N TYR A 223 12.25 -6.83 -8.16
CA TYR A 223 12.89 -8.07 -8.58
C TYR A 223 13.07 -8.19 -10.09
N TYR A 224 12.18 -7.57 -10.88
CA TYR A 224 12.43 -7.42 -12.31
C TYR A 224 13.62 -6.48 -12.58
N TYR A 225 13.77 -5.43 -11.78
CA TYR A 225 14.93 -4.53 -11.86
C TYR A 225 16.23 -5.24 -11.46
N ASP A 226 16.23 -6.04 -10.40
CA ASP A 226 17.38 -6.88 -10.02
C ASP A 226 17.77 -7.81 -11.18
N GLY A 227 16.79 -8.50 -11.78
CA GLY A 227 17.04 -9.36 -12.94
C GLY A 227 17.69 -8.64 -14.11
N PHE A 228 17.20 -7.44 -14.44
CA PHE A 228 17.78 -6.57 -15.45
C PHE A 228 19.23 -6.19 -15.12
N GLN A 229 19.48 -5.66 -13.91
CA GLN A 229 20.81 -5.20 -13.50
C GLN A 229 21.82 -6.34 -13.47
N ILE A 230 21.44 -7.50 -12.95
CA ILE A 230 22.30 -8.68 -12.93
C ILE A 230 22.65 -9.08 -14.36
N CYS A 231 21.67 -9.25 -15.25
CA CYS A 231 21.96 -9.67 -16.63
C CYS A 231 22.84 -8.65 -17.38
N ALA A 232 22.57 -7.35 -17.22
CA ALA A 232 23.38 -6.29 -17.81
C ALA A 232 24.82 -6.29 -17.29
N MET A 233 25.02 -6.44 -15.98
CA MET A 233 26.35 -6.47 -15.35
C MET A 233 27.23 -7.62 -15.86
N TYR A 234 26.63 -8.74 -16.25
CA TYR A 234 27.33 -9.90 -16.79
C TYR A 234 27.24 -10.01 -18.32
N SER A 235 26.91 -8.91 -19.01
CA SER A 235 26.87 -8.82 -20.47
C SER A 235 25.94 -9.85 -21.15
N ASN A 236 24.92 -10.32 -20.45
CA ASN A 236 23.85 -11.14 -21.04
C ASN A 236 22.72 -10.21 -21.49
N PHE A 237 22.97 -9.47 -22.56
CA PHE A 237 22.10 -8.39 -23.02
C PHE A 237 20.74 -8.87 -23.52
N ASP A 238 20.68 -10.04 -24.17
CA ASP A 238 19.40 -10.62 -24.62
C ASP A 238 18.47 -10.86 -23.42
N LEU A 239 18.98 -11.50 -22.37
CA LEU A 239 18.18 -11.75 -21.16
C LEU A 239 17.91 -10.45 -20.38
N ALA A 240 18.85 -9.49 -20.39
CA ALA A 240 18.63 -8.18 -19.78
C ALA A 240 17.45 -7.47 -20.45
N GLN A 241 17.33 -7.53 -21.78
CA GLN A 241 16.21 -6.95 -22.51
C GLN A 241 14.88 -7.58 -22.09
N GLU A 242 14.81 -8.91 -21.96
CA GLU A 242 13.60 -9.60 -21.48
C GLU A 242 13.19 -9.16 -20.06
N TRP A 243 14.17 -8.94 -19.17
CA TRP A 243 13.91 -8.42 -17.83
C TRP A 243 13.45 -6.97 -17.85
N ALA A 244 14.00 -6.14 -18.74
CA ALA A 244 13.62 -4.74 -18.92
C ALA A 244 12.17 -4.62 -19.43
N ASP A 245 11.75 -5.47 -20.37
CA ASP A 245 10.36 -5.57 -20.81
C ASP A 245 9.41 -5.87 -19.65
N ARG A 246 9.74 -6.89 -18.84
CA ARG A 246 8.94 -7.29 -17.68
C ARG A 246 8.90 -6.21 -16.59
N LEU A 247 10.04 -5.55 -16.37
CA LEU A 247 10.15 -4.41 -15.45
C LEU A 247 9.18 -3.29 -15.86
N LEU A 248 9.18 -2.91 -17.14
CA LEU A 248 8.30 -1.86 -17.65
C LEU A 248 6.82 -2.26 -17.50
N GLN A 249 6.44 -3.49 -17.86
CA GLN A 249 5.07 -3.98 -17.70
C GLN A 249 4.63 -4.00 -16.23
N SER A 250 5.49 -4.45 -15.33
CA SER A 250 5.24 -4.44 -13.89
C SER A 250 5.01 -3.00 -13.40
N CYS A 251 5.88 -2.07 -13.79
CA CYS A 251 5.77 -0.65 -13.44
C CYS A 251 4.48 -0.01 -13.97
N ILE A 252 4.05 -0.31 -15.20
CA ILE A 252 2.78 0.18 -15.74
C ILE A 252 1.61 -0.31 -14.85
N SER A 253 1.64 -1.58 -14.45
CA SER A 253 0.56 -2.16 -13.63
C SER A 253 0.55 -1.66 -12.18
N GLU A 254 1.73 -1.41 -11.60
CA GLU A 254 1.90 -1.04 -10.20
C GLU A 254 1.90 0.48 -9.98
N GLU A 255 2.49 1.24 -10.89
CA GLU A 255 2.71 2.68 -10.73
C GLU A 255 2.00 3.55 -11.78
N GLY A 256 1.70 2.97 -12.95
CA GLY A 256 1.07 3.65 -14.09
C GLY A 256 2.08 4.37 -15.00
N VAL A 257 1.67 4.62 -16.26
CA VAL A 257 2.49 5.28 -17.30
C VAL A 257 2.88 6.72 -16.97
N GLY A 258 2.20 7.36 -16.01
CA GLY A 258 2.53 8.72 -15.55
C GLY A 258 3.56 8.77 -14.42
N SER A 259 4.09 7.63 -13.97
CA SER A 259 5.03 7.58 -12.84
C SER A 259 6.44 7.99 -13.22
N ARG A 260 7.21 8.51 -12.25
CA ARG A 260 8.65 8.78 -12.43
C ARG A 260 9.43 7.52 -12.79
N ASP A 261 9.06 6.39 -12.18
CA ASP A 261 9.67 5.09 -12.44
C ASP A 261 9.41 4.62 -13.86
N TYR A 262 8.21 4.83 -14.41
CA TYR A 262 7.93 4.53 -15.82
C TYR A 262 8.86 5.30 -16.76
N ALA A 263 9.01 6.61 -16.57
CA ALA A 263 9.90 7.43 -17.39
C ALA A 263 11.36 6.97 -17.29
N LYS A 264 11.81 6.59 -16.09
CA LYS A 264 13.15 6.04 -15.84
C LYS A 264 13.34 4.70 -16.55
N PHE A 265 12.41 3.76 -16.40
CA PHE A 265 12.55 2.40 -16.96
C PHE A 265 12.36 2.38 -18.47
N LEU A 266 11.52 3.25 -19.03
CA LEU A 266 11.38 3.42 -20.47
C LEU A 266 12.71 3.81 -21.13
N ALA A 267 13.56 4.59 -20.45
CA ALA A 267 14.87 4.97 -20.95
C ALA A 267 15.87 3.80 -21.04
N TYR A 268 15.62 2.67 -20.38
CA TYR A 268 16.43 1.45 -20.52
C TYR A 268 16.03 0.62 -21.75
N MET A 269 14.92 0.97 -22.41
CA MET A 269 14.40 0.28 -23.59
C MET A 269 14.83 0.92 -24.92
N LEU A 270 15.48 2.09 -24.86
CA LEU A 270 15.90 2.93 -25.98
C LEU A 270 17.42 2.88 -26.15
#